data_AF-H5XPS6-F1
#
_entry.id   AF-H5XPS6-F1
#
_cell.length_a   1.000
_cell.length_b   1.000
_cell.length_c   1.000
_cell.angle_alpha   90.00
_cell.angle_beta   90.00
_cell.angle_gamma   90.00
#
_symmetry.space_group_name_H-M   'P 1'
#
loop_
_entity.id
_entity.type
_entity.pdbx_description
1 polymer ?
#
loop_
_entity_poly.entity_id
_entity_poly.type
_entity_poly.pdbx_seq_one_letter_code
_entity_poly.pdbx_strand_id
1 'polypeptide(L)'
;MRNRHRLDRGVRLQLSGFWRVRRVHKGDSSSSSGSCLEVCSAAMRTPIRAQRVRNHSRGVDICGRTSRNSSARHPLESQRLKDMTTSPELQAISNASDSELVLICAAAAERGVAFCRVLGTTENVAWAEETLRLAWMSAAGEPVDDECADALDDLELGYNDDEDDTSQPEFFVDQSLSLVGNAISVSLEPTVAKAELSVNTVRTLLAMLDSTLAGEQVVIVGYGEKPPPPGLLQQMEISAEREVVDLLAGIDREGTPKASIASIVPRVKAASREFSTRLAVSIEEVADLSGWEP
;
A
#
# COMPACT_ATOMS: atom_id res chain seq x y z
N MET A 1 -17.59 22.82 -30.15
CA MET A 1 -16.14 22.48 -30.15
C MET A 1 -15.48 23.26 -29.02
N ARG A 2 -15.27 22.65 -27.86
CA ARG A 2 -14.55 23.25 -26.72
C ARG A 2 -13.32 22.38 -26.45
N ASN A 3 -12.14 22.98 -26.59
CA ASN A 3 -10.86 22.35 -26.30
C ASN A 3 -10.72 22.15 -24.79
N ARG A 4 -10.72 20.89 -24.33
CA ARG A 4 -10.24 20.52 -22.99
C ARG A 4 -8.74 20.27 -23.09
N HIS A 5 -7.94 21.16 -22.51
CA HIS A 5 -6.53 20.88 -22.22
C HIS A 5 -6.49 19.98 -20.98
N ARG A 6 -6.14 18.70 -21.15
CA ARG A 6 -5.73 17.81 -20.06
C ARG A 6 -4.37 18.30 -19.56
N LEU A 7 -4.32 18.77 -18.31
CA LEU A 7 -3.08 18.89 -17.55
C LEU A 7 -2.87 17.56 -16.84
N ASP A 8 -1.88 16.82 -17.31
CA ASP A 8 -1.44 15.55 -16.75
C ASP A 8 -0.56 15.87 -15.53
N ARG A 9 -1.17 16.00 -14.34
CA ARG A 9 -0.46 16.07 -13.05
C ARG A 9 -0.60 14.72 -12.37
N GLY A 10 0.33 13.81 -12.68
CA GLY A 10 0.45 12.56 -11.94
C GLY A 10 0.91 12.84 -10.50
N VAL A 11 0.00 12.68 -9.54
CA VAL A 11 0.34 12.56 -8.11
C VAL A 11 1.14 11.27 -7.96
N ARG A 12 2.43 11.40 -7.66
CA ARG A 12 3.34 10.27 -7.52
C ARG A 12 3.48 9.93 -6.04
N LEU A 13 2.54 9.13 -5.51
CA LEU A 13 2.68 8.52 -4.19
C LEU A 13 3.85 7.54 -4.25
N GLN A 14 5.02 7.95 -3.75
CA GLN A 14 6.16 7.04 -3.53
C GLN A 14 6.13 6.54 -2.10
N LEU A 15 5.52 5.38 -1.87
CA LEU A 15 5.80 4.59 -0.67
C LEU A 15 6.97 3.65 -1.00
N SER A 16 8.14 3.94 -0.41
CA SER A 16 9.27 3.02 -0.46
C SER A 16 8.95 1.79 0.39
N GLY A 17 8.82 0.63 -0.26
CA GLY A 17 8.67 -0.65 0.43
C GLY A 17 9.85 -0.90 1.39
N PHE A 18 9.57 -0.96 2.68
CA PHE A 18 10.54 -1.28 3.71
C PHE A 18 10.68 -2.80 3.85
N TRP A 19 11.72 -3.35 3.23
CA TRP A 19 12.45 -4.51 3.74
C TRP A 19 13.94 -4.21 3.58
N ARG A 20 14.57 -3.63 4.60
CA ARG A 20 16.02 -3.39 4.57
C ARG A 20 16.75 -4.66 5.00
N VAL A 21 17.03 -5.55 4.04
CA VAL A 21 17.88 -6.73 4.24
C VAL A 21 19.31 -6.27 4.49
N ARG A 22 19.73 -6.21 5.76
CA ARG A 22 21.13 -5.96 6.12
C ARG A 22 21.90 -7.27 6.03
N ARG A 23 22.79 -7.37 5.06
CA ARG A 23 23.70 -8.51 4.88
C ARG A 23 24.73 -8.50 6.02
N VAL A 24 24.55 -9.32 7.05
CA VAL A 24 25.57 -9.54 8.09
C VAL A 24 26.48 -10.69 7.62
N HIS A 25 27.73 -10.38 7.33
CA HIS A 25 28.77 -11.41 7.20
C HIS A 25 29.22 -11.82 8.60
N LYS A 26 28.97 -13.08 8.96
CA LYS A 26 29.50 -13.71 10.16
C LYS A 26 31.00 -13.92 9.95
N GLY A 27 31.81 -13.11 10.62
CA GLY A 27 33.20 -13.42 10.91
C GLY A 27 33.26 -14.24 12.19
N ASP A 28 33.91 -15.39 12.15
CA ASP A 28 34.22 -16.22 13.32
C ASP A 28 35.09 -15.41 14.30
N SER A 29 34.71 -15.38 15.57
CA SER A 29 35.62 -15.28 16.72
C SER A 29 34.88 -15.43 18.05
N SER A 30 35.59 -16.08 18.97
CA SER A 30 35.26 -16.58 20.30
C SER A 30 34.96 -15.54 21.39
N SER A 31 34.13 -15.96 22.36
CA SER A 31 34.14 -15.66 23.80
C SER A 31 34.29 -14.20 24.28
N SER A 32 33.27 -13.66 24.96
CA SER A 32 33.26 -13.50 26.42
C SER A 32 32.03 -12.69 26.88
N SER A 33 31.68 -12.91 28.14
CA SER A 33 30.65 -12.27 28.95
C SER A 33 30.75 -10.74 29.03
N GLY A 34 29.62 -10.05 29.03
CA GLY A 34 29.49 -8.67 29.49
C GLY A 34 28.11 -8.08 29.17
N SER A 35 27.34 -7.74 30.21
CA SER A 35 26.16 -6.89 30.09
C SER A 35 26.59 -5.46 29.74
N CYS A 36 26.02 -4.88 28.70
CA CYS A 36 25.85 -3.44 28.58
C CYS A 36 24.58 -3.15 27.78
N LEU A 37 23.69 -2.36 28.38
CA LEU A 37 22.67 -1.59 27.69
C LEU A 37 23.37 -0.66 26.69
N GLU A 38 23.12 -0.84 25.39
CA GLU A 38 23.37 0.19 24.40
C GLU A 38 22.11 0.37 23.55
N VAL A 39 21.41 1.46 23.87
CA VAL A 39 20.47 2.15 22.99
C VAL A 39 21.27 2.65 21.79
N CYS A 40 20.91 2.22 20.58
CA CYS A 40 21.41 2.83 19.35
C CYS A 40 20.25 3.47 18.58
N SER A 41 19.98 4.73 18.95
CA SER A 41 19.44 5.73 18.02
C SER A 41 20.52 6.00 16.97
N ALA A 42 20.21 5.84 15.69
CA ALA A 42 21.14 6.11 14.60
C ALA A 42 20.49 7.02 13.56
N ALA A 43 20.53 8.33 13.86
CA ALA A 43 20.45 9.39 12.88
C ALA A 43 21.61 9.27 11.85
N MET A 44 21.31 9.39 10.56
CA MET A 44 22.33 9.66 9.54
C MET A 44 22.06 10.98 8.83
N ARG A 45 22.83 11.99 9.24
CA ARG A 45 23.16 13.16 8.42
C ARG A 45 24.13 12.75 7.31
N THR A 46 23.88 13.14 6.06
CA THR A 46 24.92 13.74 5.19
C THR A 46 24.29 14.37 3.93
N PRO A 47 24.86 15.47 3.40
CA PRO A 47 24.19 16.35 2.44
C PRO A 47 24.52 15.96 0.99
N ILE A 48 23.55 16.04 0.08
CA ILE A 48 23.81 15.95 -1.36
C ILE A 48 23.90 17.36 -1.97
N ARG A 49 25.11 17.65 -2.42
CA ARG A 49 25.54 18.84 -3.14
C ARG A 49 24.97 18.81 -4.56
N ALA A 50 24.27 19.86 -4.97
CA ALA A 50 23.83 20.05 -6.35
C ALA A 50 25.03 20.12 -7.31
N GLN A 51 25.06 19.26 -8.33
CA GLN A 51 26.02 19.36 -9.44
C GLN A 51 25.32 19.85 -10.72
N ARG A 52 25.79 21.03 -11.13
CA ARG A 52 25.46 21.77 -12.34
C ARG A 52 26.05 21.07 -13.56
N VAL A 53 25.21 20.62 -14.50
CA VAL A 53 25.66 20.09 -15.80
C VAL A 53 26.19 21.24 -16.67
N ARG A 54 27.46 21.19 -17.05
CA ARG A 54 28.05 21.99 -18.14
C ARG A 54 28.40 21.05 -19.29
N ASN A 55 27.82 21.32 -20.46
CA ASN A 55 28.21 20.75 -21.73
C ASN A 55 29.62 21.20 -22.10
N HIS A 56 30.53 20.27 -22.39
CA HIS A 56 31.74 20.52 -23.17
C HIS A 56 31.99 19.35 -24.13
N SER A 57 31.92 19.65 -25.42
CA SER A 57 32.32 18.80 -26.53
C SER A 57 33.83 18.62 -26.56
N ARG A 58 34.31 17.40 -26.81
CA ARG A 58 35.57 17.11 -27.53
C ARG A 58 35.61 15.63 -27.91
N GLY A 59 35.81 15.36 -29.20
CA GLY A 59 36.01 14.03 -29.74
C GLY A 59 37.43 13.53 -29.53
N VAL A 60 37.57 12.21 -29.48
CA VAL A 60 38.80 11.47 -29.77
C VAL A 60 38.38 10.10 -30.32
N ASP A 61 38.82 9.79 -31.54
CA ASP A 61 38.80 8.46 -32.14
C ASP A 61 39.77 7.54 -31.40
N ILE A 62 39.29 6.37 -30.94
CA ILE A 62 40.15 5.22 -30.65
C ILE A 62 39.50 3.95 -31.19
N CYS A 63 40.15 3.41 -32.22
CA CYS A 63 39.91 2.12 -32.82
C CYS A 63 40.64 1.04 -31.99
N GLY A 64 39.96 -0.04 -31.59
CA GLY A 64 40.64 -1.15 -30.88
C GLY A 64 39.74 -2.27 -30.34
N ARG A 65 39.69 -3.38 -31.11
CA ARG A 65 39.36 -4.77 -30.75
C ARG A 65 39.23 -5.11 -29.25
N THR A 66 38.18 -5.84 -28.87
CA THR A 66 38.19 -7.32 -28.64
C THR A 66 36.93 -7.81 -27.94
N SER A 67 36.65 -9.10 -28.17
CA SER A 67 35.90 -10.01 -27.29
C SER A 67 34.37 -9.99 -27.36
N ARG A 68 33.88 -10.80 -28.30
CA ARG A 68 32.59 -11.50 -28.19
C ARG A 68 32.61 -12.36 -26.93
N ASN A 69 31.76 -12.06 -25.97
CA ASN A 69 31.23 -13.05 -25.02
C ASN A 69 29.77 -12.71 -24.75
N SER A 70 28.94 -13.12 -25.70
CA SER A 70 27.49 -13.16 -25.62
C SER A 70 27.09 -14.20 -24.57
N SER A 71 27.15 -13.83 -23.30
CA SER A 71 26.55 -14.61 -22.22
C SER A 71 25.04 -14.36 -22.28
N ALA A 72 24.36 -15.23 -23.01
CA ALA A 72 22.91 -15.39 -22.97
C ALA A 72 22.51 -15.79 -21.54
N ARG A 73 22.32 -14.79 -20.67
CA ARG A 73 21.69 -15.01 -19.36
C ARG A 73 20.24 -15.36 -19.60
N HIS A 74 19.88 -16.56 -19.15
CA HIS A 74 18.57 -17.18 -19.25
C HIS A 74 17.45 -16.26 -18.71
N PRO A 75 16.45 -15.89 -19.53
CA PRO A 75 15.24 -15.21 -19.07
C PRO A 75 14.40 -16.04 -18.08
N LEU A 76 14.65 -17.36 -18.00
CA LEU A 76 13.83 -18.30 -17.23
C LEU A 76 14.16 -18.34 -15.72
N GLU A 77 15.33 -17.87 -15.29
CA GLU A 77 15.68 -17.83 -13.85
C GLU A 77 15.05 -16.64 -13.13
N SER A 78 14.83 -15.51 -13.81
CA SER A 78 14.11 -14.36 -13.24
C SER A 78 12.59 -14.56 -13.12
N GLN A 79 12.01 -15.50 -13.88
CA GLN A 79 10.59 -15.86 -13.76
C GLN A 79 10.33 -16.84 -12.61
N ARG A 80 11.23 -17.83 -12.40
CA ARG A 80 11.10 -18.78 -11.27
C ARG A 80 11.21 -18.15 -9.88
N LEU A 81 11.91 -17.02 -9.75
CA LEU A 81 12.01 -16.28 -8.49
C LEU A 81 10.82 -15.34 -8.23
N LYS A 82 10.05 -14.97 -9.27
CA LYS A 82 8.80 -14.19 -9.13
C LYS A 82 7.63 -15.06 -8.68
N ASP A 83 7.60 -16.33 -9.09
CA ASP A 83 6.47 -17.24 -8.82
C ASP A 83 6.42 -17.78 -7.37
N MET A 84 7.40 -17.48 -6.52
CA MET A 84 7.50 -18.05 -5.18
C MET A 84 6.94 -17.18 -4.04
N THR A 85 6.36 -16.01 -4.30
CA THR A 85 5.99 -15.12 -3.18
C THR A 85 4.80 -14.17 -3.41
N THR A 86 4.04 -14.31 -4.49
CA THR A 86 2.81 -13.52 -4.66
C THR A 86 1.65 -14.26 -4.00
N SER A 87 0.96 -13.62 -3.04
CA SER A 87 -0.18 -14.26 -2.38
C SER A 87 -1.30 -14.51 -3.39
N PRO A 88 -2.13 -15.55 -3.22
CA PRO A 88 -3.22 -15.86 -4.16
C PRO A 88 -4.15 -14.66 -4.40
N GLU A 89 -4.35 -13.83 -3.39
CA GLU A 89 -5.18 -12.63 -3.45
C GLU A 89 -4.55 -11.56 -4.36
N LEU A 90 -3.24 -11.31 -4.23
CA LEU A 90 -2.51 -10.39 -5.12
C LEU A 90 -2.48 -10.90 -6.57
N GLN A 91 -2.36 -12.21 -6.75
CA GLN A 91 -2.44 -12.82 -8.09
C GLN A 91 -3.84 -12.63 -8.71
N ALA A 92 -4.90 -12.68 -7.90
CA ALA A 92 -6.25 -12.39 -8.37
C ALA A 92 -6.42 -10.91 -8.74
N ILE A 93 -5.90 -9.99 -7.93
CA ILE A 93 -5.89 -8.53 -8.22
C ILE A 93 -5.16 -8.24 -9.54
N SER A 94 -4.01 -8.87 -9.76
CA SER A 94 -3.26 -8.75 -11.02
C SER A 94 -4.05 -9.18 -12.28
N ASN A 95 -5.07 -10.02 -12.12
CA ASN A 95 -5.91 -10.52 -13.21
C ASN A 95 -7.30 -9.86 -13.25
N ALA A 96 -7.59 -8.94 -12.32
CA ALA A 96 -8.89 -8.30 -12.21
C ALA A 96 -9.13 -7.29 -13.33
N SER A 97 -10.37 -7.18 -13.79
CA SER A 97 -10.83 -6.14 -14.71
C SER A 97 -10.94 -4.79 -14.03
N ASP A 98 -11.00 -3.71 -14.83
CA ASP A 98 -11.07 -2.34 -14.35
C ASP A 98 -12.16 -2.11 -13.29
N SER A 99 -13.38 -2.60 -13.53
CA SER A 99 -14.49 -2.49 -12.58
C SER A 99 -14.29 -3.29 -11.29
N GLU A 100 -13.56 -4.39 -11.36
CA GLU A 100 -13.19 -5.19 -10.18
C GLU A 100 -12.11 -4.48 -9.37
N LEU A 101 -11.14 -3.84 -10.03
CA LEU A 101 -10.13 -3.01 -9.39
C LEU A 101 -10.77 -1.85 -8.61
N VAL A 102 -11.78 -1.19 -9.18
CA VAL A 102 -12.55 -0.13 -8.48
C VAL A 102 -13.21 -0.67 -7.21
N LEU A 103 -13.90 -1.81 -7.30
CA LEU A 103 -14.53 -2.45 -6.13
C LEU A 103 -13.52 -2.86 -5.06
N ILE A 104 -12.40 -3.47 -5.46
CA ILE A 104 -11.32 -3.88 -4.55
C ILE A 104 -10.76 -2.67 -3.81
N CYS A 105 -10.51 -1.55 -4.53
CA CYS A 105 -9.99 -0.33 -3.92
C CYS A 105 -10.99 0.33 -2.98
N ALA A 106 -12.28 0.40 -3.35
CA ALA A 106 -13.33 0.91 -2.47
C ALA A 106 -13.44 0.07 -1.18
N ALA A 107 -13.36 -1.26 -1.30
CA ALA A 107 -13.38 -2.16 -0.14
C ALA A 107 -12.15 -1.97 0.76
N ALA A 108 -10.95 -1.87 0.18
CA ALA A 108 -9.71 -1.60 0.93
C ALA A 108 -9.77 -0.22 1.63
N ALA A 109 -10.26 0.81 0.95
CA ALA A 109 -10.44 2.14 1.53
C ALA A 109 -11.46 2.14 2.68
N GLU A 110 -12.58 1.43 2.57
CA GLU A 110 -13.57 1.29 3.65
C GLU A 110 -13.00 0.60 4.89
N ARG A 111 -12.10 -0.37 4.71
CA ARG A 111 -11.41 -1.00 5.85
C ARG A 111 -10.35 -0.07 6.44
N GLY A 112 -9.56 0.58 5.58
CA GLY A 112 -8.52 1.53 5.98
C GLY A 112 -9.06 2.76 6.69
N VAL A 113 -10.21 3.31 6.28
CA VAL A 113 -10.78 4.52 6.88
C VAL A 113 -11.14 4.35 8.36
N ALA A 114 -11.11 3.12 8.90
CA ALA A 114 -11.22 2.87 10.33
C ALA A 114 -10.25 3.71 11.16
N PHE A 115 -8.99 3.89 10.72
CA PHE A 115 -8.03 4.72 11.46
C PHE A 115 -8.47 6.18 11.48
N CYS A 116 -8.89 6.73 10.34
CA CYS A 116 -9.43 8.09 10.27
C CYS A 116 -10.67 8.26 11.17
N ARG A 117 -11.57 7.27 11.20
CA ARG A 117 -12.78 7.30 12.05
C ARG A 117 -12.47 7.34 13.55
N VAL A 118 -11.37 6.71 13.98
CA VAL A 118 -10.99 6.61 15.40
C VAL A 118 -10.04 7.72 15.83
N LEU A 119 -9.06 8.04 14.99
CA LEU A 119 -7.92 8.93 15.32
C LEU A 119 -7.99 10.30 14.62
N GLY A 120 -8.86 10.44 13.62
CA GLY A 120 -8.94 11.63 12.80
C GLY A 120 -9.78 12.74 13.42
N THR A 121 -9.54 13.97 12.96
CA THR A 121 -10.40 15.11 13.28
C THR A 121 -11.79 14.93 12.66
N THR A 122 -12.79 15.67 13.15
CA THR A 122 -14.13 15.67 12.56
C THR A 122 -14.12 16.05 11.07
N GLU A 123 -13.20 16.92 10.66
CA GLU A 123 -13.01 17.33 9.26
C GLU A 123 -12.47 16.18 8.42
N ASN A 124 -11.42 15.50 8.89
CA ASN A 124 -10.84 14.34 8.22
C ASN A 124 -11.88 13.23 8.01
N VAL A 125 -12.67 12.95 9.04
CA VAL A 125 -13.75 11.94 8.98
C VAL A 125 -14.82 12.35 7.99
N ALA A 126 -15.28 13.61 8.03
CA ALA A 126 -16.33 14.09 7.12
C ALA A 126 -15.88 14.01 5.65
N TRP A 127 -14.65 14.45 5.35
CA TRP A 127 -14.09 14.35 4.01
C TRP A 127 -13.96 12.89 3.56
N ALA A 128 -13.46 12.02 4.43
CA ALA A 128 -13.24 10.62 4.10
C ALA A 128 -14.56 9.88 3.84
N GLU A 129 -15.60 10.11 4.63
CA GLU A 129 -16.92 9.50 4.44
C GLU A 129 -17.60 9.93 3.14
N GLU A 130 -17.55 11.23 2.82
CA GLU A 130 -18.13 11.74 1.57
C GLU A 130 -17.37 11.21 0.36
N THR A 131 -16.04 11.18 0.43
CA THR A 131 -15.22 10.69 -0.68
C THR A 131 -15.35 9.18 -0.87
N LEU A 132 -15.44 8.42 0.23
CA LEU A 132 -15.70 6.99 0.19
C LEU A 132 -17.09 6.67 -0.36
N ARG A 133 -18.08 7.54 -0.11
CA ARG A 133 -19.41 7.45 -0.75
C ARG A 133 -19.30 7.49 -2.27
N LEU A 134 -18.48 8.40 -2.82
CA LEU A 134 -18.21 8.49 -4.26
C LEU A 134 -17.51 7.23 -4.79
N ALA A 135 -16.51 6.71 -4.09
CA ALA A 135 -15.84 5.46 -4.47
C ALA A 135 -16.82 4.28 -4.57
N TRP A 136 -17.75 4.17 -3.62
CA TRP A 136 -18.80 3.14 -3.65
C TRP A 136 -19.82 3.34 -4.78
N MET A 137 -20.20 4.58 -5.09
CA MET A 137 -21.07 4.89 -6.23
C MET A 137 -20.40 4.50 -7.54
N SER A 138 -19.12 4.85 -7.71
CA SER A 138 -18.36 4.45 -8.88
C SER A 138 -18.23 2.93 -9.01
N ALA A 139 -17.97 2.22 -7.90
CA ALA A 139 -17.95 0.75 -7.88
C ALA A 139 -19.31 0.13 -8.27
N ALA A 140 -20.42 0.82 -7.99
CA ALA A 140 -21.76 0.43 -8.43
C ALA A 140 -22.06 0.78 -9.90
N GLY A 141 -21.13 1.44 -10.59
CA GLY A 141 -21.27 1.89 -11.98
C GLY A 141 -22.04 3.20 -12.13
N GLU A 142 -22.18 3.98 -11.07
CA GLU A 142 -22.79 5.31 -11.12
C GLU A 142 -21.82 6.33 -11.72
N PRO A 143 -22.29 7.28 -12.55
CA PRO A 143 -21.44 8.25 -13.23
C PRO A 143 -21.08 9.41 -12.28
N VAL A 144 -19.96 9.27 -11.55
CA VAL A 144 -19.48 10.25 -10.54
C VAL A 144 -18.08 10.79 -10.87
N ASP A 145 -17.67 10.73 -12.13
CA ASP A 145 -16.29 11.06 -12.53
C ASP A 145 -15.92 12.53 -12.25
N ASP A 146 -16.84 13.47 -12.46
CA ASP A 146 -16.60 14.89 -12.23
C ASP A 146 -16.47 15.15 -10.72
N GLU A 147 -17.35 14.56 -9.89
CA GLU A 147 -17.30 14.66 -8.43
C GLU A 147 -16.05 14.00 -7.84
N CYS A 148 -15.61 12.85 -8.38
CA CYS A 148 -14.37 12.22 -8.00
C CYS A 148 -13.14 13.09 -8.34
N ALA A 149 -13.17 13.79 -9.47
CA ALA A 149 -12.09 14.69 -9.84
C ALA A 149 -12.01 15.90 -8.90
N ASP A 150 -13.16 16.51 -8.58
CA ASP A 150 -13.24 17.63 -7.64
C ASP A 150 -12.74 17.21 -6.23
N ALA A 151 -13.14 16.04 -5.74
CA ALA A 151 -12.69 15.52 -4.45
C ALA A 151 -11.17 15.24 -4.39
N LEU A 152 -10.54 14.87 -5.52
CA LEU A 152 -9.08 14.72 -5.60
C LEU A 152 -8.36 16.07 -5.59
N ASP A 153 -8.94 17.10 -6.18
CA ASP A 153 -8.36 18.45 -6.16
C ASP A 153 -8.39 19.04 -4.75
N ASP A 154 -9.41 18.71 -3.96
CA ASP A 154 -9.55 19.09 -2.55
C ASP A 154 -8.67 18.26 -1.59
N LEU A 155 -8.08 17.16 -2.07
CA LEU A 155 -7.19 16.32 -1.26
C LEU A 155 -5.83 17.00 -1.07
N GLU A 156 -5.77 17.90 -0.09
CA GLU A 156 -4.53 18.45 0.43
C GLU A 156 -3.88 17.44 1.38
N LEU A 157 -3.20 16.43 0.84
CA LEU A 157 -2.28 15.64 1.67
C LEU A 157 -1.18 16.60 2.13
N GLY A 158 -1.16 16.88 3.43
CA GLY A 158 -0.09 17.64 4.06
C GLY A 158 1.23 16.97 3.75
N TYR A 159 1.98 17.52 2.79
CA TYR A 159 3.37 17.15 2.57
C TYR A 159 4.16 17.69 3.75
N ASN A 160 4.14 16.97 4.88
CA ASN A 160 5.10 17.19 5.93
C ASN A 160 6.44 16.66 5.43
N ASP A 161 7.40 17.57 5.24
CA ASP A 161 8.79 17.27 4.84
C ASP A 161 9.58 16.60 5.98
N ASP A 162 8.92 16.37 7.12
CA ASP A 162 9.42 15.56 8.23
C ASP A 162 9.16 14.08 7.93
N GLU A 163 10.19 13.24 8.05
CA GLU A 163 10.09 11.79 7.85
C GLU A 163 8.86 11.24 8.57
N ASP A 164 7.90 10.66 7.83
CA ASP A 164 6.63 10.10 8.35
C ASP A 164 6.86 9.36 9.66
N ASP A 165 6.58 10.01 10.79
CA ASP A 165 6.75 9.42 12.11
C ASP A 165 5.62 8.42 12.34
N THR A 166 5.91 7.16 12.00
CA THR A 166 4.98 6.05 12.13
C THR A 166 4.55 5.77 13.58
N SER A 167 5.12 6.46 14.56
CA SER A 167 4.71 6.38 15.96
C SER A 167 3.58 7.33 16.33
N GLN A 168 3.17 8.22 15.42
CA GLN A 168 2.11 9.21 15.66
C GLN A 168 0.78 8.82 15.00
N PRO A 169 -0.37 9.20 15.60
CA PRO A 169 -1.69 8.89 15.03
C PRO A 169 -1.93 9.54 13.66
N GLU A 170 -1.34 10.72 13.42
CA GLU A 170 -1.46 11.47 12.17
C GLU A 170 -1.02 10.65 10.96
N PHE A 171 0.04 9.82 11.12
CA PHE A 171 0.48 8.91 10.07
C PHE A 171 -0.66 7.98 9.62
N PHE A 172 -1.37 7.35 10.54
CA PHE A 172 -2.45 6.41 10.22
C PHE A 172 -3.66 7.12 9.60
N VAL A 173 -3.93 8.34 10.03
CA VAL A 173 -4.98 9.20 9.46
C VAL A 173 -4.61 9.56 8.02
N ASP A 174 -3.39 10.03 7.75
CA ASP A 174 -2.93 10.41 6.42
C ASP A 174 -2.92 9.23 5.45
N GLN A 175 -2.49 8.05 5.91
CA GLN A 175 -2.56 6.82 5.10
C GLN A 175 -4.02 6.44 4.79
N SER A 176 -4.96 6.70 5.70
CA SER A 176 -6.38 6.45 5.47
C SER A 176 -6.99 7.40 4.44
N LEU A 177 -6.69 8.69 4.55
CA LEU A 177 -7.11 9.70 3.57
C LEU A 177 -6.52 9.37 2.19
N SER A 178 -5.25 8.97 2.14
CA SER A 178 -4.57 8.52 0.92
C SER A 178 -5.21 7.28 0.32
N LEU A 179 -5.68 6.32 1.13
CA LEU A 179 -6.40 5.14 0.66
C LEU A 179 -7.73 5.50 -0.01
N VAL A 180 -8.49 6.41 0.61
CA VAL A 180 -9.76 6.91 0.05
C VAL A 180 -9.52 7.70 -1.25
N GLY A 181 -8.51 8.58 -1.26
CA GLY A 181 -8.07 9.29 -2.46
C GLY A 181 -7.62 8.33 -3.58
N ASN A 182 -6.88 7.27 -3.25
CA ASN A 182 -6.48 6.27 -4.23
C ASN A 182 -7.68 5.50 -4.79
N ALA A 183 -8.71 5.20 -3.98
CA ALA A 183 -9.92 4.53 -4.46
C ALA A 183 -10.67 5.35 -5.52
N ILE A 184 -10.84 6.66 -5.31
CA ILE A 184 -11.42 7.53 -6.34
C ILE A 184 -10.45 7.75 -7.52
N SER A 185 -9.14 7.79 -7.30
CA SER A 185 -8.17 7.83 -8.42
C SER A 185 -8.26 6.60 -9.31
N VAL A 186 -8.50 5.42 -8.73
CA VAL A 186 -8.74 4.17 -9.46
C VAL A 186 -10.07 4.22 -10.22
N SER A 187 -11.10 4.89 -9.71
CA SER A 187 -12.34 5.08 -10.48
C SER A 187 -12.13 5.84 -11.78
N LEU A 188 -11.26 6.85 -11.78
CA LEU A 188 -10.97 7.68 -12.96
C LEU A 188 -9.97 7.01 -13.91
N GLU A 189 -9.02 6.26 -13.36
CA GLU A 189 -7.98 5.56 -14.09
C GLU A 189 -7.62 4.25 -13.37
N PRO A 190 -8.34 3.16 -13.69
CA PRO A 190 -8.10 1.85 -13.10
C PRO A 190 -6.73 1.32 -13.48
N THR A 191 -5.93 0.94 -12.47
CA THR A 191 -4.66 0.25 -12.69
C THR A 191 -4.40 -0.78 -11.59
N VAL A 192 -3.84 -1.92 -11.96
CA VAL A 192 -3.44 -2.98 -11.02
C VAL A 192 -2.50 -2.45 -9.93
N ALA A 193 -1.54 -1.61 -10.30
CA ALA A 193 -0.55 -1.05 -9.37
C ALA A 193 -1.20 -0.22 -8.25
N LYS A 194 -2.24 0.58 -8.56
CA LYS A 194 -2.98 1.34 -7.53
C LYS A 194 -3.77 0.41 -6.61
N ALA A 195 -4.37 -0.66 -7.14
CA ALA A 195 -5.12 -1.62 -6.32
C ALA A 195 -4.20 -2.43 -5.39
N GLU A 196 -3.08 -2.94 -5.92
CA GLU A 196 -2.06 -3.61 -5.11
C GLU A 196 -1.49 -2.68 -4.04
N LEU A 197 -1.29 -1.39 -4.36
CA LEU A 197 -0.87 -0.39 -3.38
C LEU A 197 -1.89 -0.27 -2.25
N SER A 198 -3.17 -0.05 -2.55
CA SER A 198 -4.22 0.06 -1.54
C SER A 198 -4.26 -1.15 -0.60
N VAL A 199 -4.26 -2.36 -1.16
CA VAL A 199 -4.33 -3.60 -0.39
C VAL A 199 -3.08 -3.78 0.49
N ASN A 200 -1.90 -3.54 -0.08
CA ASN A 200 -0.65 -3.67 0.69
C ASN A 200 -0.54 -2.61 1.79
N THR A 201 -1.01 -1.38 1.55
CA THR A 201 -1.03 -0.34 2.57
C THR A 201 -1.90 -0.77 3.76
N VAL A 202 -3.13 -1.26 3.55
CA VAL A 202 -3.96 -1.77 4.65
C VAL A 202 -3.28 -2.91 5.39
N ARG A 203 -2.73 -3.90 4.67
CA ARG A 203 -1.98 -5.01 5.28
C ARG A 203 -0.80 -4.53 6.12
N THR A 204 -0.08 -3.50 5.68
CA THR A 204 1.05 -2.92 6.41
C THR A 204 0.60 -2.19 7.67
N LEU A 205 -0.43 -1.35 7.59
CA LEU A 205 -0.97 -0.65 8.77
C LEU A 205 -1.43 -1.64 9.84
N LEU A 206 -2.09 -2.72 9.44
CA LEU A 206 -2.56 -3.75 10.38
C LEU A 206 -1.41 -4.58 10.95
N ALA A 207 -0.37 -4.85 10.16
CA ALA A 207 0.84 -5.51 10.67
C ALA A 207 1.57 -4.64 11.70
N MET A 208 1.53 -3.31 11.56
CA MET A 208 2.06 -2.38 12.56
C MET A 208 1.28 -2.48 13.87
N LEU A 209 -0.05 -2.45 13.82
CA LEU A 209 -0.90 -2.65 15.01
C LEU A 209 -0.66 -4.02 15.65
N ASP A 210 -0.61 -5.09 14.86
CA ASP A 210 -0.27 -6.43 15.36
C ASP A 210 1.08 -6.44 16.09
N SER A 211 2.07 -5.69 15.59
CA SER A 211 3.39 -5.58 16.22
C SER A 211 3.31 -4.87 17.56
N THR A 212 2.59 -3.75 17.66
CA THR A 212 2.39 -3.00 18.90
C THR A 212 1.65 -3.85 19.94
N LEU A 213 0.55 -4.51 19.53
CA LEU A 213 -0.23 -5.40 20.40
C LEU A 213 0.58 -6.61 20.90
N ALA A 214 1.53 -7.10 20.11
CA ALA A 214 2.43 -8.18 20.51
C ALA A 214 3.64 -7.73 21.35
N GLY A 215 3.75 -6.43 21.66
CA GLY A 215 4.85 -5.84 22.43
C GLY A 215 6.15 -5.67 21.64
N GLU A 216 6.07 -5.31 20.36
CA GLU A 216 7.19 -4.91 19.49
C GLU A 216 8.39 -5.87 19.49
N GLN A 217 8.17 -7.11 19.06
CA GLN A 217 9.24 -8.10 18.93
C GLN A 217 9.89 -8.04 17.55
N VAL A 218 11.15 -7.62 17.50
CA VAL A 218 11.95 -7.65 16.26
C VAL A 218 12.27 -9.10 15.89
N VAL A 219 11.71 -9.58 14.78
CA VAL A 219 12.00 -10.90 14.22
C VAL A 219 12.98 -10.77 13.05
N ILE A 220 14.18 -11.34 13.20
CA ILE A 220 15.16 -11.44 12.11
C ILE A 220 14.96 -12.79 11.41
N VAL A 221 14.48 -12.77 10.17
CA VAL A 221 14.32 -13.98 9.35
C VAL A 221 15.57 -14.19 8.50
N GLY A 222 16.19 -15.36 8.63
CA GLY A 222 17.35 -15.75 7.84
C GLY A 222 17.03 -15.95 6.36
N TYR A 223 18.05 -15.85 5.50
CA TYR A 223 17.88 -16.14 4.08
C TYR A 223 17.43 -17.58 3.86
N GLY A 224 16.31 -17.78 3.15
CA GLY A 224 15.72 -19.09 2.89
C GLY A 224 14.85 -19.65 4.02
N GLU A 225 14.75 -18.94 5.15
CA GLU A 225 13.80 -19.29 6.21
C GLU A 225 12.39 -18.83 5.83
N LYS A 226 11.39 -19.58 6.29
CA LYS A 226 9.99 -19.20 6.12
C LYS A 226 9.71 -17.98 7.01
N PRO A 227 9.13 -16.89 6.49
CA PRO A 227 8.76 -15.76 7.32
C PRO A 227 7.74 -16.19 8.39
N PRO A 228 7.70 -15.49 9.54
CA PRO A 228 6.66 -15.73 10.53
C PRO A 228 5.28 -15.54 9.89
N PRO A 229 4.26 -16.26 10.36
CA PRO A 229 2.90 -16.01 9.90
C PRO A 229 2.49 -14.57 10.23
N PRO A 230 1.61 -13.96 9.41
CA PRO A 230 0.97 -12.68 9.70
C PRO A 230 0.34 -12.66 11.10
N GLY A 231 0.28 -11.47 11.71
CA GLY A 231 -0.47 -11.26 12.96
C GLY A 231 -1.98 -11.39 12.78
N LEU A 232 -2.75 -11.27 13.86
CA LEU A 232 -4.19 -11.56 13.85
C LEU A 232 -4.96 -10.56 12.96
N LEU A 233 -4.65 -9.27 13.07
CA LEU A 233 -5.32 -8.22 12.29
C LEU A 233 -4.96 -8.34 10.81
N GLN A 234 -3.70 -8.58 10.50
CA GLN A 234 -3.27 -8.82 9.12
C GLN A 234 -3.90 -10.09 8.53
N GLN A 235 -4.08 -11.17 9.31
CA GLN A 235 -4.82 -12.37 8.87
C GLN A 235 -6.30 -12.09 8.62
N MET A 236 -6.93 -11.25 9.46
CA MET A 236 -8.31 -10.82 9.23
C MET A 236 -8.43 -10.08 7.89
N GLU A 237 -7.50 -9.20 7.57
CA GLU A 237 -7.49 -8.47 6.29
C GLU A 237 -7.32 -9.40 5.09
N ILE A 238 -6.35 -10.32 5.14
CA ILE A 238 -6.16 -11.33 4.09
C ILE A 238 -7.44 -12.16 3.88
N SER A 239 -8.17 -12.44 4.95
CA SER A 239 -9.45 -13.18 4.87
C SER A 239 -10.56 -12.34 4.24
N ALA A 240 -10.64 -11.05 4.58
CA ALA A 240 -11.61 -10.11 4.00
C ALA A 240 -11.35 -9.91 2.50
N GLU A 241 -10.09 -9.75 2.09
CA GLU A 241 -9.71 -9.68 0.68
C GLU A 241 -10.10 -10.95 -0.09
N ARG A 242 -9.84 -12.12 0.51
CA ARG A 242 -10.21 -13.39 -0.10
C ARG A 242 -11.72 -13.51 -0.30
N GLU A 243 -12.53 -13.03 0.64
CA GLU A 243 -13.98 -13.01 0.46
C GLU A 243 -14.39 -12.14 -0.75
N VAL A 244 -13.76 -10.97 -0.93
CA VAL A 244 -14.03 -10.12 -2.10
C VAL A 244 -13.65 -10.82 -3.40
N VAL A 245 -12.46 -11.43 -3.45
CA VAL A 245 -11.98 -12.18 -4.62
C VAL A 245 -12.88 -13.39 -4.92
N ASP A 246 -13.33 -14.11 -3.90
CA ASP A 246 -14.23 -15.27 -4.06
C ASP A 246 -15.60 -14.85 -4.60
N LEU A 247 -16.11 -13.68 -4.17
CA LEU A 247 -17.35 -13.11 -4.71
C LEU A 247 -17.21 -12.71 -6.18
N LEU A 248 -16.09 -12.11 -6.54
CA LEU A 248 -15.78 -11.74 -7.92
C LEU A 248 -15.68 -12.99 -8.81
N ALA A 249 -14.92 -14.00 -8.39
CA ALA A 249 -14.81 -15.27 -9.11
C ALA A 249 -16.16 -16.03 -9.21
N GLY A 250 -17.09 -15.76 -8.29
CA GLY A 250 -18.46 -16.30 -8.33
C GLY A 250 -19.30 -15.72 -9.48
N ILE A 251 -19.13 -14.44 -9.81
CA ILE A 251 -19.85 -13.76 -10.90
C ILE A 251 -19.53 -14.44 -12.23
N ASP A 252 -18.25 -14.69 -12.50
CA ASP A 252 -17.79 -15.30 -13.74
C ASP A 252 -18.31 -16.73 -13.95
N ARG A 253 -18.47 -17.48 -12.85
CA ARG A 253 -18.91 -18.88 -12.89
C ARG A 253 -20.40 -19.03 -13.11
N GLU A 254 -21.20 -18.11 -12.57
CA GLU A 254 -22.65 -18.22 -12.68
C GLU A 254 -23.14 -17.98 -14.11
N GLY A 255 -22.38 -17.27 -14.96
CA GLY A 255 -22.66 -17.13 -16.40
C GLY A 255 -24.04 -16.58 -16.72
N THR A 256 -24.76 -16.08 -15.71
CA THR A 256 -26.10 -15.54 -15.86
C THR A 256 -26.00 -14.06 -16.21
N PRO A 257 -26.77 -13.55 -17.18
CA PRO A 257 -26.78 -12.13 -17.54
C PRO A 257 -27.17 -11.17 -16.41
N LYS A 258 -27.53 -11.70 -15.23
CA LYS A 258 -27.95 -10.95 -14.05
C LYS A 258 -26.84 -10.74 -13.01
N ALA A 259 -25.81 -11.59 -12.98
CA ALA A 259 -24.68 -11.40 -12.09
C ALA A 259 -23.80 -10.28 -12.66
N SER A 260 -23.82 -9.12 -12.01
CA SER A 260 -22.96 -7.97 -12.34
C SER A 260 -22.24 -7.53 -11.08
N ILE A 261 -21.12 -6.82 -11.23
CA ILE A 261 -20.38 -6.27 -10.09
C ILE A 261 -21.30 -5.44 -9.19
N ALA A 262 -22.18 -4.63 -9.78
CA ALA A 262 -23.18 -3.85 -9.05
C ALA A 262 -24.06 -4.69 -8.10
N SER A 263 -24.33 -5.96 -8.42
CA SER A 263 -25.13 -6.85 -7.57
C SER A 263 -24.43 -7.30 -6.28
N ILE A 264 -23.09 -7.34 -6.26
CA ILE A 264 -22.30 -7.73 -5.09
C ILE A 264 -21.80 -6.54 -4.27
N VAL A 265 -21.81 -5.31 -4.83
CA VAL A 265 -21.35 -4.09 -4.15
C VAL A 265 -21.96 -3.92 -2.75
N PRO A 266 -23.29 -4.04 -2.54
CA PRO A 266 -23.88 -3.88 -1.20
C PRO A 266 -23.35 -4.89 -0.19
N ARG A 267 -23.07 -6.13 -0.63
CA ARG A 267 -22.53 -7.18 0.22
C ARG A 267 -21.09 -6.88 0.61
N VAL A 268 -20.24 -6.54 -0.36
CA VAL A 268 -18.83 -6.20 -0.12
C VAL A 268 -18.70 -4.96 0.76
N LYS A 269 -19.55 -3.94 0.53
CA LYS A 269 -19.63 -2.74 1.36
C LYS A 269 -20.02 -3.07 2.80
N ALA A 270 -21.05 -3.88 3.00
CA ALA A 270 -21.49 -4.27 4.33
C ALA A 270 -20.39 -5.04 5.10
N ALA A 271 -19.75 -6.03 4.46
CA ALA A 271 -18.66 -6.80 5.06
C ALA A 271 -17.44 -5.91 5.40
N SER A 272 -17.09 -4.98 4.51
CA SER A 272 -15.97 -4.04 4.74
C SER A 272 -16.26 -3.07 5.89
N ARG A 273 -17.52 -2.64 6.04
CA ARG A 273 -17.95 -1.79 7.15
C ARG A 273 -17.99 -2.54 8.48
N GLU A 274 -18.42 -3.80 8.47
CA GLU A 274 -18.35 -4.67 9.64
C GLU A 274 -16.90 -4.87 10.09
N PHE A 275 -15.99 -5.11 9.14
CA PHE A 275 -14.56 -5.18 9.40
C PHE A 275 -14.03 -3.90 10.04
N SER A 276 -14.33 -2.74 9.45
CA SER A 276 -13.91 -1.42 9.97
C SER A 276 -14.41 -1.20 11.41
N THR A 277 -15.65 -1.59 11.70
CA THR A 277 -16.25 -1.49 13.04
C THR A 277 -15.52 -2.38 14.05
N ARG A 278 -15.15 -3.60 13.66
CA ARG A 278 -14.38 -4.51 14.51
C ARG A 278 -12.95 -4.02 14.74
N LEU A 279 -12.34 -3.44 13.71
CA LEU A 279 -10.97 -2.93 13.76
C LEU A 279 -10.84 -1.73 14.72
N ALA A 280 -11.89 -0.91 14.86
CA ALA A 280 -11.90 0.24 15.76
C ALA A 280 -11.43 -0.10 17.18
N VAL A 281 -11.88 -1.23 17.73
CA VAL A 281 -11.48 -1.69 19.08
C VAL A 281 -9.97 -1.89 19.20
N SER A 282 -9.33 -2.47 18.18
CA SER A 282 -7.87 -2.68 18.18
C SER A 282 -7.10 -1.40 17.93
N ILE A 283 -7.66 -0.43 17.19
CA ILE A 283 -7.06 0.89 17.01
C ILE A 283 -7.08 1.65 18.34
N GLU A 284 -8.21 1.64 19.06
CA GLU A 284 -8.34 2.23 20.40
C GLU A 284 -7.34 1.61 21.38
N GLU A 285 -7.21 0.28 21.40
CA GLU A 285 -6.24 -0.41 22.26
C GLU A 285 -4.79 -0.01 21.94
N VAL A 286 -4.43 0.13 20.66
CA VAL A 286 -3.10 0.58 20.26
C VAL A 286 -2.87 2.06 20.59
N ALA A 287 -3.90 2.90 20.49
CA ALA A 287 -3.83 4.30 20.90
C ALA A 287 -3.53 4.41 22.40
N ASP A 288 -4.24 3.62 23.22
CA ASP A 288 -4.01 3.56 24.67
C ASP A 288 -2.58 3.08 25.02
N LEU A 289 -2.10 2.03 24.34
CA LEU A 289 -0.74 1.50 24.56
C LEU A 289 0.36 2.47 24.12
N SER A 290 0.10 3.24 23.06
CA SER A 290 1.04 4.22 22.51
C SER A 290 0.97 5.58 23.20
N GLY A 291 -0.04 5.79 24.07
CA GLY A 291 -0.27 7.07 24.74
C GLY A 291 -0.71 8.18 23.79
N TRP A 292 -1.43 7.84 22.71
CA TRP A 292 -2.03 8.80 21.81
C TRP A 292 -3.21 9.48 22.52
N GLU A 293 -3.18 10.80 22.62
CA GLU A 293 -4.34 11.54 23.14
C GLU A 293 -5.48 11.50 22.10
N PRO A 294 -6.72 11.19 22.51
CA PRO A 294 -7.88 11.19 21.63
C PRO A 294 -8.40 12.60 21.29
#